data_AF-V6CKZ7-F1
#
_entry.id   AF-V6CKZ7-F1
#
_cell.length_a   1.000
_cell.length_b   1.000
_cell.length_c   1.000
_cell.angle_alpha   90.00
_cell.angle_beta   90.00
_cell.angle_gamma   90.00
#
_symmetry.space_group_name_H-M   'P 1'
#
loop_
_entity.id
_entity.type
_entity.pdbx_description
1 polymer ?
#
loop_
_entity_poly.entity_id
_entity_poly.type
_entity_poly.pdbx_seq_one_letter_code
_entity_poly.pdbx_strand_id
1 'polypeptide(L)' 'DKTLEISRQYGCLKEDEGIAYRALYIIDDKGNLRQITMNDLPVGRSVDETLRLVQAFQFT' A
#
# COMPACT_ATOMS: atom_id res chain seq x y z
N ASP A 1 -9.67 9.43 4.51
CA ASP A 1 -9.73 10.07 3.19
C ASP A 1 -11.19 10.34 2.81
N LYS A 2 -11.79 11.43 3.32
CA LYS A 2 -13.23 11.72 3.09
C LYS A 2 -13.51 12.18 1.65
N THR A 3 -12.52 12.77 0.98
CA THR A 3 -12.59 13.24 -0.40
C THR A 3 -12.22 12.16 -1.42
N LEU A 4 -11.77 10.98 -0.95
CA LEU A 4 -11.21 9.90 -1.76
C LEU A 4 -9.96 10.33 -2.56
N GLU A 5 -9.38 11.49 -2.23
CA GLU A 5 -8.29 12.10 -2.97
C GLU A 5 -6.98 11.35 -2.74
N ILE A 6 -6.71 10.92 -1.51
CA ILE A 6 -5.49 10.16 -1.19
C ILE A 6 -5.55 8.80 -1.88
N SER A 7 -6.68 8.11 -1.82
CA SER A 7 -6.87 6.80 -2.43
C SER A 7 -6.73 6.87 -3.96
N ARG A 8 -7.21 7.97 -4.56
CA ARG A 8 -7.06 8.25 -6.00
C ARG A 8 -5.61 8.58 -6.36
N GLN A 9 -4.94 9.44 -5.59
CA GLN A 9 -3.55 9.82 -5.82
C GLN A 9 -2.59 8.63 -5.68
N TYR A 10 -2.85 7.74 -4.72
CA TYR A 10 -2.08 6.51 -4.54
C TYR A 10 -2.52 5.39 -5.50
N GLY A 11 -3.56 5.60 -6.32
CA GLY A 11 -4.01 4.63 -7.31
C GLY A 11 -4.67 3.38 -6.71
N CYS A 12 -5.12 3.43 -5.46
CA CYS A 12 -5.84 2.33 -4.82
C CYS A 12 -7.35 2.53 -4.73
N LEU A 13 -7.88 3.64 -5.22
CA LEU A 13 -9.32 3.86 -5.27
C LEU A 13 -9.97 2.95 -6.33
N LYS A 14 -10.97 2.20 -5.89
CA LYS A 14 -11.92 1.52 -6.75
C LYS A 14 -13.04 2.52 -7.10
N GLU A 15 -12.90 3.20 -8.23
CA GLU A 15 -13.74 4.34 -8.64
C GLU A 15 -15.23 3.99 -8.80
N ASP A 16 -15.55 2.74 -9.15
CA ASP A 16 -16.92 2.23 -9.33
C ASP A 16 -17.67 2.04 -7.99
N GLU A 17 -16.96 1.73 -6.91
CA GLU A 17 -17.57 1.47 -5.60
C GLU A 17 -17.23 2.54 -4.55
N GLY A 18 -16.35 3.49 -4.87
CA GLY A 18 -15.96 4.56 -3.95
C GLY A 18 -15.17 4.08 -2.72
N ILE A 19 -14.55 2.90 -2.80
CA ILE A 19 -13.77 2.27 -1.73
C ILE A 19 -12.34 2.02 -2.19
N ALA A 20 -11.39 1.93 -1.26
CA ALA A 20 -10.01 1.60 -1.60
C ALA A 20 -9.78 0.08 -1.60
N TYR A 21 -8.97 -0.41 -2.55
CA TYR A 21 -8.36 -1.73 -2.48
C TYR A 21 -7.50 -1.87 -1.23
N ARG A 22 -7.15 -3.11 -0.85
CA ARG A 22 -6.25 -3.39 0.28
C ARG A 22 -4.79 -3.12 -0.10
N ALA A 23 -4.49 -1.84 -0.32
CA ALA A 23 -3.18 -1.35 -0.71
C ALA A 23 -2.26 -1.19 0.51
N LEU A 24 -1.00 -1.57 0.36
CA LEU A 24 0.09 -1.32 1.31
C LEU A 24 1.26 -0.69 0.56
N TYR A 25 1.85 0.35 1.14
CA TYR A 25 2.97 1.07 0.58
C TYR A 25 4.11 1.08 1.61
N ILE A 26 5.31 0.67 1.19
CA ILE A 26 6.54 0.84 1.97
C ILE A 26 7.28 2.05 1.40
N ILE A 27 7.41 3.09 2.21
CA ILE A 27 8.10 4.35 1.88
C ILE A 27 9.31 4.46 2.79
N ASP A 28 10.48 4.77 2.22
CA ASP A 28 11.71 4.91 2.99
C ASP A 28 11.80 6.25 3.76
N ASP A 29 12.89 6.42 4.49
CA ASP A 29 13.20 7.62 5.27
C ASP A 29 13.44 8.89 4.42
N LYS A 30 13.71 8.71 3.12
CA LYS A 30 13.88 9.78 2.13
C LYS A 30 12.58 10.11 1.39
N GLY A 31 11.47 9.43 1.72
CA GLY A 31 10.17 9.62 1.07
C GLY A 31 10.05 8.91 -0.28
N ASN A 32 10.98 8.02 -0.65
CA ASN A 32 10.88 7.24 -1.87
C ASN A 32 10.01 6.00 -1.64
N LEU A 33 9.11 5.74 -2.58
CA LEU A 33 8.32 4.52 -2.60
C LEU A 33 9.20 3.32 -2.97
N ARG A 34 9.27 2.33 -2.09
CA ARG A 34 10.10 1.12 -2.26
C ARG A 34 9.30 -0.10 -2.68
N GLN A 35 8.06 -0.20 -2.22
CA GLN A 35 7.23 -1.37 -2.49
C GLN A 35 5.74 -1.02 -2.41
N ILE A 36 4.95 -1.68 -3.26
CA ILE A 36 3.49 -1.57 -3.29
C ILE A 36 2.90 -2.97 -3.34
N THR A 37 2.00 -3.29 -2.41
CA THR A 37 1.16 -4.51 -2.45
C THR A 37 -0.29 -4.09 -2.65
N MET A 38 -0.94 -4.62 -3.68
CA MET A 38 -2.35 -4.37 -3.98
C MET A 38 -3.12 -5.69 -3.93
N ASN A 39 -4.05 -5.79 -2.98
CA ASN A 39 -4.91 -6.96 -2.84
C ASN A 39 -6.38 -6.58 -3.04
N ASP A 40 -7.14 -7.53 -3.55
CA ASP A 40 -8.59 -7.44 -3.58
C ASP A 40 -9.19 -7.53 -2.16
N LEU A 41 -10.42 -7.06 -1.99
CA LEU A 41 -11.11 -6.95 -0.70
C LEU A 41 -11.23 -8.25 0.11
N PRO A 42 -11.40 -9.45 -0.48
CA PRO A 42 -11.49 -10.69 0.31
C PRO A 42 -10.12 -11.23 0.73
N VAL A 43 -9.02 -10.76 0.12
CA VAL A 43 -7.68 -11.34 0.34
C VAL A 43 -6.90 -10.50 1.34
N GLY A 44 -6.57 -11.13 2.48
CA GLY A 44 -5.73 -10.52 3.51
C GLY A 44 -4.29 -10.27 3.04
N ARG A 45 -3.54 -9.48 3.81
CA ARG A 45 -2.10 -9.25 3.63
C ARG A 45 -1.33 -10.05 4.66
N SER A 46 -0.09 -10.41 4.35
CA SER A 46 0.83 -11.01 5.30
C SER A 46 1.64 -9.94 6.01
N VAL A 47 1.57 -9.92 7.34
CA VAL A 47 2.39 -9.02 8.18
C VAL A 47 3.86 -9.45 8.14
N ASP A 48 4.12 -10.76 8.17
CA ASP A 48 5.48 -11.30 8.12
C ASP A 48 6.21 -10.92 6.83
N GLU A 49 5.50 -10.95 5.69
CA GLU A 49 6.07 -10.53 4.42
C GLU A 49 6.37 -9.03 4.40
N THR A 50 5.47 -8.22 4.96
CA THR A 50 5.70 -6.77 5.09
C THR A 50 6.94 -6.49 5.93
N LEU A 51 7.09 -7.17 7.06
CA LEU A 51 8.24 -7.03 7.94
C LEU A 51 9.54 -7.47 7.25
N ARG A 52 9.52 -8.59 6.54
CA ARG A 52 10.66 -9.10 5.77
C ARG A 52 11.12 -8.09 4.72
N LEU A 53 10.18 -7.46 4.00
CA LEU A 53 10.48 -6.44 3.00
C LEU A 53 11.07 -5.17 3.62
N VAL A 54 10.49 -4.67 4.71
CA VAL A 54 11.03 -3.51 5.44
C VAL A 54 12.46 -3.77 5.89
N GLN A 55 12.71 -4.93 6.50
CA GLN A 55 14.05 -5.32 6.92
C GLN A 55 15.00 -5.39 5.71
N ALA A 56 14.61 -6.03 4.62
CA ALA A 56 15.43 -6.13 3.41
C ALA A 56 15.84 -4.75 2.87
N PHE A 57 14.92 -3.79 2.82
CA PHE A 57 15.24 -2.42 2.39
C PHE A 57 16.11 -1.64 3.38
N GLN A 58 16.13 -2.00 4.66
CA GLN A 58 17.03 -1.38 5.65
C GLN A 58 18.47 -1.90 5.56
N PHE A 59 18.67 -3.10 5.03
CA PHE A 59 19.99 -3.70 4.84
C PHE A 59 20.64 -3.33 3.49
N THR A 60 19.98 -2.50 2.67
CA THR A 60 20.46 -2.04 1.36
C THR A 60 20.61 -0.53 1.34
#